data_AF-A0A674D2K7-F1
#
_entry.id   AF-A0A674D2K7-F1
#
_cell.length_a   1.000
_cell.length_b   1.000
_cell.length_c   1.000
_cell.angle_alpha   90.00
_cell.angle_beta   90.00
_cell.angle_gamma   90.00
#
_symmetry.space_group_name_H-M   'P 1'
#
loop_
_entity.id
_entity.type
_entity.pdbx_description
1 polymer ?
#
loop_
_entity_poly.entity_id
_entity_poly.type
_entity_poly.pdbx_seq_one_letter_code
_entity_poly.pdbx_strand_id
1 'polypeptide(L)' 'MMLPAPAVFHFLWEVNSGAVKEGDSVRTFGRLMSYQPEESKATLSIQHAARQHQVVVQTTFVEPFDPIIGAQYIPRAPL' A
#
# COMPACT_ATOMS: atom_id res chain seq x y z
N MET A 1 -5.91 -27.56 0.93
CA MET A 1 -5.21 -26.26 0.92
C MET A 1 -6.21 -25.20 0.48
N MET A 2 -6.32 -24.07 1.19
CA MET A 2 -7.19 -22.95 0.83
C MET A 2 -6.37 -21.86 0.13
N LEU A 3 -6.92 -21.28 -0.93
CA LEU A 3 -6.32 -20.14 -1.61
C LEU A 3 -6.55 -18.87 -0.77
N PRO A 4 -5.63 -17.89 -0.79
CA PRO A 4 -5.85 -16.62 -0.12
C PRO A 4 -7.05 -15.88 -0.73
N ALA A 5 -7.69 -15.03 0.07
CA ALA A 5 -8.77 -14.16 -0.41
C ALA A 5 -8.27 -13.28 -1.57
N PRO A 6 -9.13 -12.99 -2.56
CA PRO A 6 -8.76 -12.10 -3.64
C PRO A 6 -8.46 -10.71 -3.10
N ALA A 7 -7.34 -10.14 -3.53
CA ALA A 7 -6.99 -8.78 -3.17
C ALA A 7 -7.83 -7.79 -3.99
N VAL A 8 -8.88 -7.24 -3.38
CA VAL A 8 -9.82 -6.31 -4.02
C VAL A 8 -9.15 -4.94 -4.16
N PHE A 9 -9.44 -4.26 -5.28
CA PHE A 9 -8.87 -2.94 -5.51
C PHE A 9 -9.63 -1.88 -4.73
N HIS A 10 -8.91 -1.08 -3.95
CA HIS A 10 -9.42 0.05 -3.21
C HIS A 10 -8.54 1.28 -3.40
N PHE A 11 -9.17 2.45 -3.39
CA PHE A 11 -8.44 3.70 -3.39
C PHE A 11 -7.79 3.96 -2.03
N LEU A 12 -6.65 4.65 -2.02
CA LEU A 12 -5.91 4.93 -0.79
C LEU A 12 -6.74 5.70 0.25
N TRP A 13 -7.66 6.57 -0.20
CA TRP A 13 -8.55 7.30 0.70
C TRP A 13 -9.64 6.43 1.32
N GLU A 14 -10.09 5.36 0.65
CA GLU A 14 -11.04 4.38 1.19
C GLU A 14 -10.37 3.53 2.28
N VAL A 15 -9.11 3.16 2.05
CA VAL A 15 -8.27 2.51 3.06
C VAL A 15 -8.11 3.42 4.28
N ASN A 16 -7.76 4.69 4.06
CA ASN A 16 -7.54 5.65 5.15
C ASN A 16 -8.84 6.01 5.90
N SER A 17 -10.00 5.99 5.23
CA SER A 17 -11.30 6.24 5.88
C SER A 17 -11.83 5.05 6.71
N GLY A 18 -11.09 3.94 6.77
CA GLY A 18 -11.53 2.71 7.45
C GLY A 18 -12.65 1.97 6.72
N ALA A 19 -12.82 2.19 5.42
CA ALA A 19 -13.81 1.47 4.62
C ALA A 19 -13.42 0.00 4.37
N VAL A 20 -12.14 -0.34 4.62
CA VAL A 20 -11.60 -1.69 4.51
C VAL A 20 -11.23 -2.21 5.89
N LYS A 21 -11.51 -3.48 6.16
CA LYS A 21 -11.24 -4.09 7.46
C LYS A 21 -9.79 -4.52 7.57
N GLU A 22 -9.25 -4.44 8.78
CA GLU A 22 -7.96 -5.05 9.11
C GLU A 22 -8.01 -6.55 8.80
N GLY A 23 -6.96 -7.06 8.16
CA GLY A 23 -6.82 -8.43 7.68
C GLY A 23 -7.37 -8.69 6.28
N ASP A 24 -8.10 -7.75 5.66
CA ASP A 24 -8.54 -7.89 4.28
C ASP A 24 -7.35 -7.76 3.32
N SER A 25 -7.35 -8.58 2.26
CA SER A 25 -6.34 -8.45 1.20
C SER A 25 -6.74 -7.32 0.25
N VAL A 26 -5.84 -6.34 0.07
CA VAL A 26 -6.11 -5.14 -0.72
C VAL A 26 -5.08 -4.96 -1.81
N ARG A 27 -5.54 -4.47 -2.97
CA ARG A 27 -4.69 -3.78 -3.94
C ARG A 27 -5.02 -2.30 -3.90
N THR A 28 -4.00 -1.48 -3.85
CA THR A 28 -4.17 -0.03 -3.98
C THR A 28 -3.07 0.51 -4.87
N PHE A 29 -3.04 1.82 -5.09
CA PHE A 29 -1.95 2.47 -5.81
C PHE A 29 -1.58 3.78 -5.17
N GLY A 30 -0.30 4.12 -5.27
CA GLY A 30 0.20 5.38 -4.74
C GLY A 30 1.62 5.66 -5.21
N ARG A 31 2.02 6.90 -5.05
CA ARG A 31 3.37 7.37 -5.30
C ARG A 31 4.26 7.03 -4.10
N LEU A 32 5.39 6.39 -4.34
CA LEU A 32 6.35 6.08 -3.27
C LEU A 32 6.98 7.39 -2.76
N MET A 33 6.80 7.66 -1.47
CA MET A 33 7.32 8.87 -0.83
C MET A 33 8.62 8.59 -0.08
N SER A 34 8.70 7.44 0.58
CA SER A 34 9.89 6.99 1.30
C SER A 34 9.90 5.47 1.42
N TYR A 35 11.09 4.92 1.58
CA TYR A 35 11.33 3.52 1.88
C TYR A 35 12.39 3.42 2.98
N GLN A 36 12.09 2.65 4.02
CA GLN A 36 12.96 2.37 5.17
C GLN A 36 13.32 0.88 5.14
N PRO A 37 14.44 0.50 4.49
CA PRO A 37 14.84 -0.90 4.35
C PRO A 37 15.00 -1.63 5.69
N GLU A 38 15.48 -0.93 6.72
CA GLU A 38 15.76 -1.49 8.05
C GLU A 38 14.48 -1.96 8.77
N GLU A 39 13.33 -1.38 8.40
CA GLU A 39 12.02 -1.73 8.94
C GLU A 39 11.16 -2.51 7.93
N SER A 40 11.65 -2.72 6.71
CA SER A 40 10.88 -3.20 5.57
C SER A 40 9.59 -2.40 5.36
N LYS A 41 9.63 -1.07 5.45
CA LYS A 41 8.43 -0.20 5.33
C LYS A 41 8.53 0.78 4.18
N ALA A 42 7.49 0.83 3.35
CA ALA A 42 7.32 1.81 2.29
C ALA A 42 6.12 2.71 2.57
N THR A 43 6.28 4.02 2.43
CA THR A 43 5.17 4.97 2.54
C THR A 43 4.70 5.36 1.14
N LEU A 44 3.44 5.05 0.83
CA LEU A 44 2.79 5.48 -0.41
C LEU A 44 1.85 6.64 -0.14
N SER A 45 1.72 7.54 -1.11
CA SER A 45 0.74 8.62 -1.03
C SER A 45 -0.01 8.88 -2.33
N ILE A 46 -1.19 9.46 -2.20
CA ILE A 46 -1.97 9.98 -3.32
C ILE A 46 -2.61 11.30 -2.92
N GLN A 47 -2.73 12.23 -3.86
CA GLN A 47 -3.55 13.43 -3.69
C GLN A 47 -4.96 13.13 -4.20
N HIS A 48 -5.95 13.40 -3.37
CA HIS A 48 -7.36 13.32 -3.75
C HIS A 48 -8.05 14.58 -3.23
N ALA A 49 -8.64 15.35 -4.16
CA ALA A 49 -9.06 16.72 -3.91
C ALA A 49 -7.91 17.56 -3.27
N ALA A 50 -8.21 18.41 -2.29
CA ALA A 50 -7.23 19.20 -1.57
C ALA A 50 -6.55 18.46 -0.41
N ARG A 51 -6.63 17.12 -0.35
CA ARG A 51 -6.07 16.31 0.74
C ARG A 51 -5.08 15.26 0.21
N GLN A 52 -4.00 15.06 0.95
CA GLN A 52 -3.06 13.97 0.70
C GLN A 52 -3.41 12.80 1.61
N HIS A 53 -3.56 11.63 1.03
CA HIS A 53 -3.74 10.37 1.75
C HIS A 53 -2.43 9.59 1.70
N GLN A 54 -2.08 8.94 2.80
CA GLN A 54 -0.88 8.11 2.91
C GLN A 54 -1.23 6.75 3.51
N VAL A 55 -0.43 5.74 3.16
CA VAL A 55 -0.46 4.42 3.78
C VAL A 55 0.98 3.92 3.94
N VAL A 56 1.23 3.16 5.00
CA VAL A 56 2.49 2.45 5.21
C VAL A 56 2.28 0.99 4.79
N VAL A 57 3.20 0.46 3.99
CA VAL A 57 3.15 -0.89 3.44
C VAL A 57 4.34 -1.67 3.98
N GLN A 58 4.07 -2.85 4.55
CA GLN A 58 5.13 -3.79 4.91
C GLN A 58 5.63 -4.51 3.65
N THR A 59 6.95 -4.49 3.45
CA THR A 59 7.63 -4.97 2.24
C THR A 59 8.43 -6.26 2.42
N THR A 60 8.41 -6.85 3.62
CA THR A 60 9.18 -8.05 4.01
C THR A 60 9.03 -9.23 3.04
N PHE A 61 7.89 -9.36 2.33
CA PHE A 61 7.63 -10.46 1.39
C PHE A 61 7.86 -10.10 -0.08
N VAL A 62 8.24 -8.87 -0.39
CA VAL A 62 8.48 -8.39 -1.77
C VAL A 62 9.90 -7.87 -1.95
N GLU A 63 10.72 -7.90 -0.91
CA GLU A 63 12.15 -7.61 -0.99
C GLU A 63 12.91 -8.77 -1.68
N PRO A 64 13.91 -8.45 -2.52
CA PRO A 64 14.29 -7.11 -2.97
C PRO A 64 13.33 -6.57 -4.05
N PHE A 65 13.08 -5.26 -4.01
CA PHE A 65 12.41 -4.51 -5.08
C PHE A 65 13.17 -3.20 -5.35
N ASP A 66 12.85 -2.52 -6.44
CA ASP A 66 13.45 -1.22 -6.79
C ASP A 66 12.62 -0.07 -6.19
N PRO A 67 13.10 0.66 -5.15
CA PRO A 67 12.35 1.69 -4.44
C PRO A 67 12.57 3.08 -5.06
N ILE A 68 12.11 3.28 -6.29
CA ILE A 68 12.18 4.55 -7.00
C ILE A 68 11.25 5.58 -6.34
N ILE A 69 11.83 6.48 -5.55
CA ILE A 69 11.08 7.57 -4.92
C ILE A 69 10.40 8.42 -5.99
N GLY A 70 9.10 8.63 -5.80
CA GLY A 70 8.27 9.37 -6.72
C GLY A 70 7.70 8.54 -7.89
N ALA A 71 8.03 7.27 -8.04
CA ALA A 71 7.34 6.40 -8.99
C ALA A 71 6.00 5.89 -8.42
N GLN A 72 5.11 5.43 -9.29
CA GLN A 72 3.84 4.82 -8.91
C GLN A 72 4.01 3.32 -8.64
N TYR A 73 3.41 2.85 -7.55
CA TYR A 73 3.41 1.44 -7.15
C TYR A 73 1.99 0.95 -6.93
N ILE A 74 1.76 -0.34 -7.18
CA ILE A 74 0.50 -1.03 -6.93
C ILE A 74 0.79 -2.18 -5.95
N PRO A 75 0.87 -1.91 -4.64
CA PRO A 75 1.09 -2.97 -3.67
C PRO A 75 -0.13 -3.89 -3.60
N ARG A 76 0.15 -5.17 -3.39
CA ARG A 76 -0.81 -6.11 -2.80
C ARG A 76 -0.38 -6.33 -1.37
N ALA A 77 -1.18 -5.88 -0.41
CA ALA A 77 -0.88 -6.06 1.01
C ALA A 77 -2.15 -6.43 1.78
N PRO A 78 -2.05 -7.28 2.82
CA PRO A 78 -3.05 -7.28 3.87
C PRO A 78 -3.01 -5.93 4.61
N LEU A 79 -4.18 -5.38 4.94
CA LEU A 79 -4.28 -4.20 5.82
C LEU A 79 -4.14 -4.58 7.29
#